data_AF-A0A854ZCA5-F1
#
_entry.id   AF-A0A854ZCA5-F1
#
_cell.length_a   1.000
_cell.length_b   1.000
_cell.length_c   1.000
_cell.angle_alpha   90.00
_cell.angle_beta   90.00
_cell.angle_gamma   90.00
#
_symmetry.space_group_name_H-M   'P 1'
#
loop_
_entity.id
_entity.type
_entity.pdbx_description
1 polymer ?
#
loop_
_entity_poly.entity_id
_entity_poly.type
_entity_poly.pdbx_seq_one_letter_code
_entity_poly.pdbx_strand_id
1 'polypeptide(L)'
;ADEYISDIGSGLNYKRPKWLKLIKDIDANQIKEIYVTYEDRFIRFGFKFFQEFCAWHDCKIIVLNNEDTSPDKELVEDLISIIHVFSCRLYGLRRYKNKIKNDPNLKE
;
A
#
# COMPACT_ATOMS: atom_id res chain seq x y z
N ALA A 1 -1.97 26.99 5.03
CA ALA A 1 -1.16 27.22 3.83
C ALA A 1 -1.03 25.89 3.13
N ASP A 2 -1.00 25.88 1.80
CA ASP A 2 -0.93 24.63 1.04
C ASP A 2 0.49 24.08 1.07
N GLU A 3 0.63 22.76 1.21
CA GLU A 3 1.92 22.06 1.26
C GLU A 3 1.99 21.04 0.11
N TYR A 4 3.14 21.00 -0.57
CA TYR A 4 3.41 19.99 -1.59
C TYR A 4 4.22 18.83 -1.00
N ILE A 5 3.68 17.62 -1.11
CA ILE A 5 4.29 16.39 -0.58
C ILE A 5 4.64 15.46 -1.74
N SER A 6 5.87 14.96 -1.76
CA SER A 6 6.34 13.97 -2.74
C SER A 6 7.16 12.87 -2.07
N ASP A 7 6.87 11.61 -2.39
CA ASP A 7 7.60 10.44 -1.90
C ASP A 7 8.13 9.60 -3.06
N ILE A 8 9.25 8.91 -2.83
CA ILE A 8 9.82 7.94 -3.77
C ILE A 8 9.54 6.54 -3.23
N GLY A 9 8.74 5.78 -3.97
CA GLY A 9 8.43 4.39 -3.64
C GLY A 9 7.11 3.95 -4.24
N SER A 10 6.97 2.64 -4.46
CA SER A 10 5.75 2.02 -4.98
C SER A 10 4.52 2.34 -4.12
N GLY A 11 3.36 2.46 -4.75
CA GLY A 11 2.06 2.56 -4.06
C GLY A 11 1.71 1.37 -3.16
N LEU A 12 2.45 0.26 -3.24
CA LEU A 12 2.36 -0.87 -2.30
C LEU A 12 3.14 -0.63 -0.99
N ASN A 13 3.94 0.43 -0.90
CA ASN A 13 4.73 0.73 0.29
C ASN A 13 3.99 1.64 1.27
N TYR A 14 3.40 1.04 2.30
CA TYR A 14 2.71 1.70 3.42
C TYR A 14 3.68 2.34 4.43
N LYS A 15 4.99 2.23 4.18
CA LYS A 15 6.05 2.81 5.01
C LYS A 15 6.77 3.98 4.35
N ARG A 16 6.21 4.53 3.27
CA ARG A 16 6.70 5.77 2.64
C ARG A 16 6.74 6.89 3.69
N PRO A 17 7.90 7.51 3.98
CA PRO A 17 8.04 8.37 5.16
C PRO A 17 7.10 9.57 5.20
N LYS A 18 6.92 10.28 4.07
CA LYS A 18 6.05 11.46 4.04
C LYS A 18 4.58 11.07 3.97
N TRP A 19 4.24 9.96 3.31
CA TRP A 19 2.90 9.39 3.34
C TRP A 19 2.52 8.95 4.77
N LEU A 20 3.41 8.30 5.51
CA LEU A 20 3.18 7.97 6.92
C LEU A 20 2.97 9.21 7.79
N LYS A 21 3.74 10.28 7.53
CA LYS A 21 3.55 11.56 8.20
C LYS A 21 2.17 12.15 7.85
N LEU A 22 1.80 12.16 6.57
CA LEU A 22 0.48 12.59 6.09
C LEU A 22 -0.65 11.85 6.84
N ILE A 23 -0.57 10.53 6.97
CA ILE A 23 -1.57 9.75 7.73
C ILE A 23 -1.66 10.19 9.20
N LYS A 24 -0.52 10.47 9.86
CA LYS A 24 -0.50 10.98 11.24
C LYS A 24 -1.10 12.38 11.35
N ASP A 25 -0.86 13.23 10.35
CA ASP A 25 -1.38 14.59 10.34
C ASP A 25 -2.91 14.59 10.09
N ILE A 26 -3.42 13.63 9.30
CA ILE A 26 -4.87 13.36 9.17
C ILE A 26 -5.45 12.89 10.51
N ASP A 27 -4.80 11.91 11.17
CA ASP A 27 -5.23 11.38 12.48
C ASP A 27 -5.29 12.48 13.56
N ALA A 28 -4.37 13.44 13.50
CA ALA A 28 -4.33 14.62 14.35
C ALA A 28 -5.33 15.73 13.94
N ASN A 29 -6.20 15.50 12.95
CA ASN A 29 -7.15 16.45 12.38
C ASN A 29 -6.49 17.77 11.90
N GLN A 30 -5.25 17.69 11.40
CA GLN A 30 -4.50 18.86 10.93
C GLN A 30 -4.70 19.14 9.43
N ILE A 31 -5.33 18.20 8.72
CA ILE A 31 -5.51 18.22 7.28
C ILE A 31 -6.99 18.19 6.95
N LYS A 32 -7.43 19.15 6.15
CA LYS A 32 -8.83 19.25 5.71
C LYS A 32 -9.05 18.61 4.34
N GLU A 33 -8.10 18.78 3.42
CA GLU A 33 -8.23 18.35 2.04
C GLU A 33 -6.88 17.85 1.52
N ILE A 34 -6.93 16.76 0.74
CA ILE A 34 -5.77 16.15 0.10
C ILE A 34 -6.05 16.08 -1.39
N TYR A 35 -5.14 16.61 -2.19
CA TYR A 35 -5.25 16.61 -3.64
C TYR A 35 -4.27 15.59 -4.22
N VAL A 36 -4.78 14.65 -5.00
CA VAL A 36 -3.97 13.66 -5.72
C VAL A 36 -4.37 13.62 -7.19
N THR A 37 -3.40 13.36 -8.07
CA THR A 37 -3.72 13.22 -9.50
C THR A 37 -4.51 11.95 -9.78
N TYR A 38 -4.16 10.85 -9.11
CA TYR A 38 -4.84 9.56 -9.15
C TYR A 38 -4.88 8.88 -7.79
N GLU A 39 -5.83 7.95 -7.62
CA GLU A 39 -5.95 7.10 -6.43
C GLU A 39 -4.65 6.35 -6.13
N ASP A 40 -3.97 5.87 -7.18
CA ASP A 40 -2.79 5.03 -7.04
C ASP A 40 -1.53 5.77 -6.58
N ARG A 41 -1.47 7.10 -6.78
CA ARG A 41 -0.42 7.96 -6.21
C ARG A 41 -0.53 8.00 -4.70
N PHE A 42 -1.77 7.97 -4.19
CA PHE A 42 -2.01 7.86 -2.77
C PHE A 42 -1.68 6.46 -2.27
N ILE A 43 -2.27 5.41 -2.84
CA ILE A 43 -1.99 4.02 -2.47
C ILE A 43 -2.46 3.02 -3.53
N ARG A 44 -1.73 1.91 -3.73
CA ARG A 44 -2.10 0.91 -4.74
C ARG A 44 -3.36 0.11 -4.39
N PHE A 45 -3.55 -0.22 -3.10
CA PHE A 45 -4.71 -0.96 -2.63
C PHE A 45 -5.28 -0.32 -1.37
N GLY A 46 -6.59 -0.52 -1.15
CA GLY A 46 -7.25 0.01 0.04
C GLY A 46 -7.57 1.50 -0.05
N PHE A 47 -7.53 2.12 -1.24
CA PHE A 47 -7.86 3.55 -1.39
C PHE A 47 -9.22 3.90 -0.77
N LYS A 48 -10.26 3.09 -1.04
CA LYS A 48 -11.59 3.27 -0.43
C LYS A 48 -11.56 3.25 1.11
N PHE A 49 -10.75 2.39 1.71
CA PHE A 49 -10.59 2.39 3.16
C PHE A 49 -9.97 3.72 3.64
N PHE A 50 -8.97 4.25 2.94
CA PHE A 50 -8.38 5.54 3.29
C PHE A 50 -9.29 6.73 3.04
N GLN A 51 -10.20 6.66 2.05
CA GLN A 51 -11.25 7.67 1.88
C GLN A 51 -12.17 7.71 3.09
N GLU A 52 -12.65 6.55 3.56
CA GLU A 52 -13.46 6.47 4.78
C GLU A 52 -12.69 6.92 6.02
N PHE A 53 -11.43 6.49 6.16
CA PHE A 53 -10.55 6.95 7.23
C PHE A 53 -10.45 8.48 7.23
N CYS A 54 -10.16 9.11 6.09
CA CYS A 54 -10.12 10.57 6.03
C CYS A 54 -11.46 11.21 6.42
N ALA A 55 -12.59 10.63 5.97
CA ALA A 55 -13.91 11.14 6.29
C ALA A 55 -14.21 11.09 7.79
N TRP A 56 -13.69 10.10 8.54
CA TRP A 56 -13.80 10.05 10.01
C TRP A 56 -13.07 11.19 10.71
N HIS A 57 -12.08 11.77 10.04
CA HIS A 57 -11.22 12.85 10.53
C HIS A 57 -11.55 14.21 9.87
N ASP A 58 -12.77 14.38 9.32
CA ASP A 58 -13.22 15.58 8.60
C ASP A 58 -12.29 16.00 7.44
N CYS A 59 -11.54 15.06 6.90
CA CYS A 59 -10.61 15.24 5.79
C CYS A 59 -11.20 14.65 4.50
N LYS A 60 -10.99 15.34 3.37
CA LYS A 60 -11.44 14.88 2.04
C LYS A 60 -10.27 14.61 1.12
N ILE A 61 -10.26 13.45 0.45
CA ILE A 61 -9.34 13.17 -0.65
C ILE A 61 -10.03 13.54 -1.97
N ILE A 62 -9.41 14.43 -2.74
CA ILE A 62 -9.87 14.91 -4.05
C ILE A 62 -8.93 14.37 -5.12
N VAL A 63 -9.49 13.58 -6.04
CA VAL A 63 -8.75 13.01 -7.18
C VAL A 63 -8.99 13.88 -8.40
N LEU A 64 -7.93 14.48 -8.93
CA LEU A 64 -8.00 15.43 -10.04
C LEU A 64 -8.16 14.77 -11.42
N ASN A 65 -7.85 13.46 -11.53
CA ASN A 65 -8.11 12.62 -12.71
C ASN A 65 -7.53 13.18 -14.02
N ASN A 66 -6.24 13.56 -13.99
CA ASN A 66 -5.51 14.02 -15.18
C ASN A 66 -4.89 12.83 -15.93
N GLU A 67 -5.47 12.44 -17.08
CA GLU A 67 -5.26 11.21 -17.89
C GLU A 67 -3.81 10.74 -18.21
N ASP A 68 -2.76 11.48 -17.81
CA ASP A 68 -1.37 11.24 -18.25
C ASP A 68 -0.37 10.66 -17.20
N THR A 69 -0.77 10.26 -15.98
CA THR A 69 0.25 10.05 -14.91
C THR A 69 0.18 8.76 -14.04
N SER A 70 -0.56 7.72 -14.43
CA SER A 70 -0.31 6.36 -13.88
C SER A 70 0.63 5.59 -14.82
N PRO A 71 1.92 5.39 -14.48
CA PRO A 71 2.85 4.71 -15.37
C PRO A 71 2.53 3.21 -15.43
N ASP A 72 2.23 2.69 -16.63
CA ASP A 72 2.05 1.25 -16.88
C ASP A 72 3.20 0.40 -16.30
N LYS A 73 4.42 0.95 -16.33
CA LYS A 73 5.61 0.32 -15.77
C LYS A 73 5.49 0.06 -14.27
N GLU A 74 4.95 1.02 -13.51
CA GLU A 74 4.79 0.89 -12.05
C GLU A 74 3.77 -0.20 -11.70
N LEU A 75 2.68 -0.29 -12.47
CA LEU A 75 1.68 -1.36 -12.32
C LEU A 75 2.30 -2.75 -12.53
N VAL A 76 3.16 -2.90 -13.55
CA VAL A 76 3.86 -4.16 -13.83
C VAL A 76 4.84 -4.50 -12.70
N GLU A 77 5.62 -3.53 -12.22
CA GLU A 77 6.55 -3.72 -11.10
C GLU A 77 5.81 -4.13 -9.81
N ASP A 78 4.66 -3.52 -9.55
CA ASP A 78 3.79 -3.85 -8.42
C ASP A 78 3.23 -5.27 -8.54
N LEU A 79 2.79 -5.68 -9.74
CA LEU A 79 2.33 -7.04 -9.99
C LEU A 79 3.45 -8.07 -9.77
N ILE A 80 4.65 -7.81 -10.28
CA ILE A 80 5.82 -8.69 -10.07
C ILE A 80 6.13 -8.82 -8.58
N SER A 81 6.09 -7.70 -7.85
CA SER A 81 6.32 -7.67 -6.40
C SER A 81 5.30 -8.53 -5.64
N ILE A 82 4.02 -8.43 -6.01
CA ILE A 82 2.94 -9.24 -5.44
C ILE A 82 3.19 -10.73 -5.71
N ILE A 83 3.43 -11.10 -6.97
CA ILE A 83 3.70 -12.50 -7.36
C ILE A 83 4.91 -13.06 -6.60
N HIS A 84 5.98 -12.26 -6.45
CA HIS A 84 7.17 -12.65 -5.72
C HIS A 84 6.87 -12.97 -4.26
N VAL A 85 6.16 -12.08 -3.54
CA VAL A 85 5.78 -12.28 -2.14
C VAL A 85 4.94 -13.55 -1.97
N PHE A 86 3.94 -13.76 -2.82
CA PHE A 86 3.11 -14.96 -2.77
C PHE A 86 3.92 -16.24 -3.09
N SER A 87 4.81 -16.19 -4.07
CA SER A 87 5.67 -17.31 -4.46
C SER A 87 6.61 -17.73 -3.32
N CYS A 88 7.26 -16.77 -2.66
CA CYS A 88 8.10 -17.02 -1.49
C CYS A 88 7.31 -17.67 -0.34
N ARG A 89 6.09 -17.18 -0.07
CA ARG A 89 5.22 -17.76 0.97
C ARG A 89 4.79 -19.18 0.64
N LEU A 90 4.38 -19.44 -0.61
CA LEU A 90 4.02 -20.78 -1.08
C LEU A 90 5.19 -21.76 -0.99
N TYR A 91 6.40 -21.31 -1.35
CA TYR A 91 7.61 -22.10 -1.20
C TYR A 91 7.89 -22.44 0.27
N GLY A 92 7.78 -21.46 1.17
CA GLY A 92 7.91 -21.67 2.61
C GLY A 92 6.93 -22.71 3.16
N LEU A 93 5.66 -22.65 2.73
CA LEU A 93 4.63 -23.63 3.12
C LEU A 93 4.96 -25.05 2.62
N ARG A 94 5.44 -25.20 1.37
CA ARG A 94 5.88 -26.50 0.85
C ARG A 94 7.05 -27.06 1.66
N ARG A 95 8.03 -26.22 2.01
CA ARG A 95 9.16 -26.60 2.85
C ARG A 95 8.72 -27.05 4.24
N TYR A 96 7.79 -26.33 4.87
CA TYR A 96 7.24 -26.68 6.18
C TYR A 96 6.46 -28.00 6.14
N LYS A 97 5.58 -28.19 5.15
CA LYS A 97 4.84 -29.44 4.94
C LYS A 97 5.77 -30.65 4.76
N ASN A 98 6.84 -30.48 3.99
CA ASN A 98 7.85 -31.54 3.80
C ASN A 98 8.63 -31.84 5.08
N LYS A 99 8.96 -30.82 5.89
CA LYS A 99 9.60 -31.03 7.21
C LYS A 99 8.70 -31.83 8.14
N ILE A 100 7.42 -31.47 8.28
CA ILE A 100 6.47 -32.22 9.12
C ILE A 100 6.33 -33.66 8.65
N LYS A 101 6.13 -33.89 7.34
CA LYS A 101 5.97 -35.24 6.78
C LYS A 101 7.17 -36.16 7.06
N ASN A 102 8.36 -35.56 7.12
CA ASN A 102 9.61 -36.26 7.31
C ASN A 102 10.13 -36.19 8.75
N ASP A 103 9.38 -35.61 9.70
CA ASP A 103 9.79 -35.53 11.11
C ASP A 103 9.59 -36.91 11.77
N PRO A 104 10.67 -37.56 12.22
CA PRO A 104 10.56 -38.86 12.87
C PRO A 104 9.87 -38.79 14.24
N ASN A 105 9.81 -37.62 14.90
CA ASN A 105 9.20 -37.46 16.23
C ASN A 105 7.67 -37.26 16.19
N LEU A 106 7.08 -37.11 15.00
CA LEU A 106 5.64 -36.94 14.79
C LEU A 106 4.95 -38.23 14.30
N LYS A 107 5.69 -39.34 14.20
CA LYS A 107 5.20 -40.63 13.69
C LYS A 107 4.90 -41.66 14.79
N GLU A 108 4.85 -41.24 16.06
CA GLU A 108 4.35 -42.08 17.16
C GLU A 108 2.82 -42.06 17.26
#